data_AF-A0A9E3QK51-F1
#
_entry.id   AF-A0A9E3QK51-F1
#
_cell.length_a   1.000
_cell.length_b   1.000
_cell.length_c   1.000
_cell.angle_alpha   90.00
_cell.angle_beta   90.00
_cell.angle_gamma   90.00
#
_symmetry.space_group_name_H-M   'P 1'
#
loop_
_entity.id
_entity.type
_entity.pdbx_description
1 polymer ?
#
loop_
_entity_poly.entity_id
_entity_poly.type
_entity_poly.pdbx_seq_one_letter_code
_entity_poly.pdbx_strand_id
1 'polypeptide(L)' 'PPPDHPLIGRPDCMLTPHSAAQTIESLRNMAEWVARDVVRVLQGEPPVHPVNDPSEVAANRRRLRS' A
#
# COMPACT_ATOMS: atom_id res chain seq x y z
N PRO A 1 7.56 19.38 -3.31
CA PRO A 1 7.70 20.30 -4.47
C PRO A 1 8.99 21.12 -4.30
N PRO A 2 9.53 21.78 -5.35
CA PRO A 2 10.57 22.78 -5.20
C PRO A 2 10.18 23.89 -4.20
N PRO A 3 11.14 24.52 -3.50
CA PRO A 3 10.84 25.54 -2.48
C PRO A 3 10.10 26.78 -3.02
N ASP A 4 10.26 27.09 -4.31
CA ASP A 4 9.68 28.23 -5.02
C ASP A 4 8.34 27.92 -5.73
N HIS A 5 7.73 26.77 -5.41
CA HIS A 5 6.47 26.37 -6.04
C HIS A 5 5.34 27.37 -5.76
N PRO A 6 4.56 27.80 -6.78
CA PRO A 6 3.61 28.93 -6.69
C PRO A 6 2.43 28.74 -5.73
N LEU A 7 2.22 27.53 -5.23
CA LEU A 7 1.20 27.24 -4.21
C LEU A 7 1.70 27.45 -2.78
N ILE A 8 3.02 27.49 -2.56
CA ILE A 8 3.60 27.73 -1.23
C ILE A 8 3.38 29.20 -0.87
N GLY A 9 2.69 29.45 0.25
CA GLY A 9 2.37 30.79 0.73
C GLY A 9 1.09 31.41 0.15
N ARG A 10 0.36 30.71 -0.73
CA ARG A 10 -0.93 31.18 -1.26
C ARG A 10 -2.00 31.19 -0.14
N PRO A 11 -2.70 32.30 0.12
CA PRO A 11 -3.61 32.42 1.28
C PRO A 11 -4.88 31.56 1.15
N ASP A 12 -5.24 31.16 -0.06
CA ASP A 12 -6.39 30.32 -0.42
C ASP A 12 -5.97 28.87 -0.72
N CYS A 13 -4.79 28.44 -0.27
CA CYS A 13 -4.35 27.05 -0.32
C CYS A 13 -3.96 26.51 1.06
N MET A 14 -4.64 25.46 1.49
CA MET A 14 -4.20 24.64 2.63
C MET A 14 -3.28 23.53 2.11
N LEU A 15 -2.00 23.57 2.50
CA LEU A 15 -1.03 22.55 2.14
C LEU A 15 -0.79 21.61 3.32
N THR A 16 -0.78 20.31 3.06
CA THR A 16 -0.40 19.28 4.04
C THR A 16 0.75 18.45 3.47
N PRO A 17 1.77 18.08 4.26
CA PRO A 17 2.96 17.37 3.77
C PRO A 17 2.68 15.87 3.57
N HIS A 18 1.80 15.52 2.63
CA HIS A 18 1.38 14.14 2.35
C HIS A 18 1.00 13.36 3.63
N SER A 19 0.29 14.02 4.55
CA SER A 19 0.01 13.51 5.89
C SER A 19 -1.40 12.95 6.05
N ALA A 20 -2.20 12.90 4.98
CA ALA A 20 -3.60 12.47 5.06
C ALA A 20 -3.77 11.04 5.62
N ALA A 21 -2.83 10.13 5.28
CA ALA A 21 -2.83 8.75 5.79
C ALA A 21 -2.05 8.57 7.10
N GLN A 22 -1.45 9.64 7.65
CA GLN A 22 -0.63 9.57 8.87
C GLN A 22 -1.48 9.63 10.15
N THR A 23 -2.49 8.76 10.24
CA THR A 23 -3.28 8.57 11.46
C THR A 23 -2.89 7.27 12.16
N ILE A 24 -3.13 7.19 13.47
CA ILE A 24 -2.83 5.98 14.26
C ILE A 24 -3.63 4.78 13.73
N GLU A 25 -4.89 5.01 13.38
CA GLU A 25 -5.80 4.00 12.84
C GLU A 25 -5.31 3.50 11.49
N SER A 26 -4.90 4.41 10.59
CA SER A 26 -4.41 4.04 9.25
C SER A 26 -3.14 3.21 9.36
N LEU A 27 -2.19 3.63 10.21
CA LEU A 27 -0.94 2.90 10.43
C LEU A 27 -1.18 1.51 11.03
N ARG A 28 -2.10 1.38 12.00
CA ARG A 28 -2.50 0.09 12.58
C ARG A 28 -3.12 -0.83 11.54
N ASN A 29 -4.08 -0.32 10.77
CA ASN A 29 -4.77 -1.07 9.73
C ASN A 29 -3.79 -1.58 8.67
N MET A 30 -2.90 -0.71 8.17
CA MET A 30 -1.90 -1.10 7.18
C MET A 30 -0.99 -2.22 7.69
N ALA A 31 -0.47 -2.09 8.92
CA ALA A 31 0.40 -3.09 9.54
C ALA A 31 -0.33 -4.42 9.75
N GLU A 32 -1.59 -4.39 10.21
CA GLU A 32 -2.37 -5.58 10.45
C GLU A 32 -2.74 -6.30 9.14
N TRP A 33 -3.23 -5.57 8.14
CA TRP A 33 -3.65 -6.14 6.87
C TRP A 33 -2.49 -6.83 6.14
N VAL A 34 -1.32 -6.17 6.07
CA VAL A 34 -0.16 -6.77 5.40
C VAL A 34 0.33 -8.02 6.14
N ALA A 35 0.37 -7.99 7.48
CA ALA A 35 0.80 -9.13 8.27
C ALA A 35 -0.14 -10.33 8.05
N ARG A 36 -1.46 -10.10 8.05
CA ARG A 36 -2.47 -11.14 7.80
C ARG A 36 -2.33 -11.72 6.39
N ASP A 37 -2.20 -10.88 5.37
CA ASP A 37 -2.09 -11.37 3.98
C ASP A 37 -0.79 -12.12 3.71
N VAL A 38 0.32 -11.72 4.34
CA VAL A 38 1.59 -12.47 4.29
C VAL A 38 1.42 -13.85 4.91
N VAL A 39 0.80 -13.95 6.10
CA VAL A 39 0.55 -15.23 6.77
C VAL A 39 -0.31 -16.14 5.88
N ARG A 40 -1.39 -15.62 5.30
CA ARG A 40 -2.27 -16.38 4.38
C ARG A 40 -1.49 -16.96 3.21
N VAL A 41 -0.66 -16.14 2.56
CA VAL A 41 0.15 -16.58 1.41
C VAL A 41 1.15 -17.67 1.80
N LEU A 42 1.78 -17.57 2.97
CA LEU A 42 2.70 -18.60 3.48
C LEU A 42 1.97 -19.91 3.81
N GLN A 43 0.68 -19.84 4.14
CA GLN A 43 -0.19 -20.99 4.36
C GLN A 43 -0.79 -21.57 3.07
N GLY A 44 -0.48 -20.99 1.90
CA GLY A 44 -0.99 -21.46 0.61
C GLY A 44 -2.35 -20.87 0.23
N GLU A 45 -2.86 -19.90 0.99
CA GLU A 45 -4.08 -19.18 0.68
C GLU A 45 -3.80 -17.90 -0.16
N PRO A 46 -4.77 -17.42 -0.96
CA PRO A 46 -4.64 -16.11 -1.62
C PRO A 46 -4.69 -14.97 -0.59
N PRO A 47 -4.07 -13.80 -0.82
CA PRO A 47 -4.24 -12.63 0.04
C PRO A 47 -5.67 -12.05 -0.08
N VAL A 48 -6.13 -11.32 0.94
CA VAL A 48 -7.40 -10.56 0.93
C VAL A 48 -7.27 -9.27 0.11
N HIS A 49 -6.13 -8.59 0.19
CA HIS A 49 -5.88 -7.32 -0.49
C HIS A 49 -4.79 -7.47 -1.58
N PRO A 50 -5.06 -8.21 -2.67
CA PRO A 50 -4.10 -8.36 -3.75
C PRO A 50 -3.89 -7.06 -4.53
N VAL A 51 -2.64 -6.77 -4.87
CA VAL A 51 -2.30 -5.74 -5.89
C VAL A 51 -2.35 -6.34 -7.30
N ASN A 52 -1.86 -7.57 -7.46
CA ASN A 52 -1.87 -8.33 -8.71
C ASN A 52 -2.85 -9.50 -8.62
N ASP A 53 -3.39 -9.96 -9.74
CA ASP A 53 -4.31 -11.10 -9.77
C ASP A 53 -3.69 -12.35 -9.09
N PRO A 54 -4.30 -12.88 -8.01
CA PRO A 54 -3.73 -14.02 -7.28
C PRO A 54 -3.56 -15.29 -8.12
N SER A 55 -4.44 -15.51 -9.10
CA SER A 55 -4.39 -16.68 -9.97
C SER A 55 -3.21 -16.59 -10.95
N GLU A 56 -2.95 -15.39 -11.47
CA GLU A 56 -1.80 -15.11 -12.33
C GLU A 56 -0.48 -15.24 -11.55
N VAL A 57 -0.41 -14.67 -10.34
CA VAL A 57 0.76 -14.80 -9.46
C VAL A 57 1.05 -16.28 -9.14
N ALA A 58 0.01 -17.08 -8.87
CA ALA A 58 0.17 -18.51 -8.61
C ALA A 58 0.65 -19.27 -9.85
N ALA A 59 0.17 -18.93 -11.05
CA ALA A 59 0.65 -19.51 -12.31
C ALA A 59 2.12 -19.18 -12.54
N ASN A 60 2.54 -17.94 -12.32
CA ASN A 60 3.93 -17.51 -12.47
C ASN A 60 4.87 -18.24 -11.50
N ARG A 61 4.45 -18.41 -10.23
CA ARG A 61 5.22 -19.20 -9.24
C ARG A 61 5.43 -20.65 -9.64
N ARG A 62 4.43 -21.29 -10.28
CA ARG A 62 4.55 -22.67 -10.77
C ARG A 62 5.55 -22.75 -11.94
N ARG A 63 5.50 -21.81 -12.88
CA ARG A 63 6.43 -21.74 -14.02
C ARG A 63 7.89 -21.53 -13.60
N LEU A 64 8.14 -20.78 -12.53
CA LEU A 64 9.49 -20.54 -12.02
C LEU A 64 10.09 -21.72 -11.23
N ARG A 65 9.28 -22.73 -10.91
CA ARG A 65 9.69 -23.91 -10.14
C ARG A 65 9.90 -25.17 -11.02
N SER A 66 9.58 -25.09 -12.30
CA SER A 66 9.84 -26.12 -13.32
C SER A 66 11.13 -25.83 -14.06
#